data_AF-A0A7W0XDL9-F1
#
_entry.id   AF-A0A7W0XDL9-F1
#
_cell.length_a   1.000
_cell.length_b   1.000
_cell.length_c   1.000
_cell.angle_alpha   90.00
_cell.angle_beta   90.00
_cell.angle_gamma   90.00
#
_symmetry.space_group_name_H-M   'P 1'
#
loop_
_entity.id
_entity.type
_entity.pdbx_description
1 polymer ?
#
loop_
_entity_poly.entity_id
_entity_poly.type
_entity_poly.pdbx_seq_one_letter_code
_entity_poly.pdbx_strand_id
1 'polypeptide(L)' 'LFVEIPADINTLQRENPELAASWREATRWAFTEAIASGYLVEEFYGLARRDQPVGIYLLSFGKRVADFV' A
#
# COMPACT_ATOMS: atom_id res chain seq x y z
N LEU A 1 0.68 4.16 10.55
CA LEU A 1 1.67 3.51 9.66
C LEU A 1 1.33 3.91 8.22
N PHE A 2 2.34 4.16 7.38
CA PHE A 2 2.14 4.41 5.96
C PHE A 2 2.74 3.27 5.15
N VAL A 3 2.01 2.78 4.15
CA VAL A 3 2.50 1.77 3.19
C VAL A 3 2.47 2.39 1.80
N GLU A 4 3.65 2.59 1.22
CA GLU A 4 3.79 3.06 -0.15
C GLU A 4 3.60 1.90 -1.15
N ILE A 5 2.94 2.18 -2.26
CA ILE A 5 2.73 1.25 -3.38
C ILE A 5 3.03 1.95 -4.71
N PRO A 6 3.42 1.20 -5.77
CA PRO A 6 3.52 1.77 -7.10
C PRO A 6 2.16 2.31 -7.54
N ALA A 7 2.11 3.50 -8.13
CA ALA A 7 0.84 4.04 -8.61
C ALA A 7 0.29 3.33 -9.85
N ASP A 8 1.15 2.69 -10.65
CA ASP A 8 0.73 1.87 -11.78
C ASP A 8 1.49 0.53 -11.81
N ILE A 9 0.96 -0.44 -11.07
CA ILE A 9 1.50 -1.80 -11.03
C ILE A 9 1.36 -2.53 -12.36
N ASN A 10 0.43 -2.13 -13.23
CA ASN A 10 0.21 -2.79 -14.52
C ASN A 10 1.29 -2.38 -15.53
N THR A 11 1.63 -1.10 -15.58
CA THR A 11 2.77 -0.60 -16.36
C THR A 11 4.06 -1.20 -15.84
N LEU A 12 4.26 -1.22 -14.51
CA LEU A 12 5.43 -1.86 -13.90
C LEU A 12 5.51 -3.35 -14.25
N GLN A 13 4.39 -4.07 -14.23
CA GLN A 13 4.34 -5.49 -14.61
C GLN A 13 4.73 -5.73 -16.07
N ARG A 14 4.37 -4.82 -16.97
CA ARG A 14 4.66 -4.91 -18.41
C ARG A 14 6.12 -4.57 -18.72
N GLU A 15 6.66 -3.57 -18.03
CA GLU A 15 8.01 -3.04 -18.30
C GLU A 15 9.09 -3.76 -17.48
N ASN A 16 8.76 -4.18 -16.25
CA ASN A 16 9.66 -4.88 -15.35
C ASN A 16 8.89 -5.89 -14.45
N PRO A 17 8.59 -7.10 -14.98
CA PRO A 17 7.84 -8.13 -14.27
C PRO A 17 8.44 -8.54 -12.93
N GLU A 18 9.76 -8.62 -12.83
CA GLU A 18 10.47 -9.01 -11.61
C GLU A 18 10.28 -7.97 -10.52
N LEU A 19 10.48 -6.70 -10.85
CA LEU A 19 10.24 -5.59 -9.92
C LEU A 19 8.77 -5.53 -9.49
N ALA A 20 7.82 -5.78 -10.40
CA ALA A 20 6.41 -5.86 -10.05
C ALA A 20 6.08 -7.03 -9.11
N ALA A 21 6.79 -8.16 -9.22
CA ALA A 21 6.66 -9.27 -8.29
C ALA A 21 7.21 -8.91 -6.91
N SER A 22 8.41 -8.32 -6.84
CA SER A 22 9.01 -7.88 -5.58
C SER A 22 8.14 -6.84 -4.86
N TRP A 23 7.54 -5.90 -5.60
CA TRP A 23 6.59 -4.96 -5.01
C TRP A 23 5.38 -5.66 -4.39
N ARG A 24 4.78 -6.64 -5.10
CA ARG A 24 3.64 -7.39 -4.57
C ARG A 24 3.99 -8.16 -3.31
N GLU A 25 5.15 -8.80 -3.28
CA GLU A 25 5.63 -9.54 -2.11
C GLU A 25 5.86 -8.61 -0.92
N ALA A 26 6.60 -7.51 -1.11
CA ALA A 26 6.89 -6.54 -0.06
C ALA A 26 5.62 -5.89 0.50
N THR A 27 4.70 -5.45 -0.37
CA THR A 27 3.44 -4.83 0.07
C THR A 27 2.55 -5.84 0.78
N ARG A 28 2.47 -7.09 0.27
CA ARG A 28 1.70 -8.15 0.93
C ARG A 28 2.22 -8.39 2.34
N TRP A 29 3.53 -8.53 2.51
CA TRP A 29 4.14 -8.71 3.81
C TRP A 29 3.83 -7.52 4.74
N ALA A 30 4.02 -6.28 4.28
CA ALA A 30 3.76 -5.09 5.08
C ALA A 30 2.30 -5.00 5.56
N PHE A 31 1.33 -5.26 4.68
CA PHE A 31 -0.08 -5.30 5.07
C PHE A 31 -0.39 -6.45 6.02
N THR A 32 0.16 -7.63 5.77
CA THR A 32 -0.09 -8.83 6.60
C THR A 32 0.39 -8.59 8.04
N GLU A 33 1.62 -8.11 8.20
CA GLU A 33 2.19 -7.82 9.52
C GLU A 33 1.45 -6.69 10.25
N ALA A 34 1.11 -5.62 9.53
CA ALA A 34 0.37 -4.51 10.11
C ALA A 34 -1.02 -4.95 10.60
N ILE A 35 -1.75 -5.68 9.77
CA ILE A 35 -3.09 -6.17 10.12
C ILE A 35 -3.02 -7.17 11.29
N ALA A 36 -2.07 -8.11 11.25
CA ALA A 36 -1.85 -9.05 12.35
C ALA A 36 -1.49 -8.33 13.67
N SER A 37 -0.84 -7.18 13.56
CA SER A 37 -0.51 -6.30 14.69
C SER A 37 -1.66 -5.38 15.12
N GLY A 38 -2.86 -5.48 14.54
CA GLY A 38 -4.04 -4.69 14.94
C GLY A 38 -4.17 -3.32 14.28
N TYR A 39 -3.47 -3.09 13.16
CA TYR A 39 -3.73 -1.94 12.30
C TYR A 39 -4.90 -2.22 11.33
N LEU A 40 -5.62 -1.16 10.98
CA LEU A 40 -6.68 -1.18 9.99
C LEU A 40 -6.40 -0.14 8.91
N VAL A 41 -6.67 -0.48 7.65
CA VAL A 41 -6.48 0.41 6.50
C VAL A 41 -7.58 1.47 6.50
N GLU A 42 -7.19 2.73 6.62
CA GLU A 42 -8.10 3.87 6.80
C GLU A 42 -8.30 4.67 5.51
N GLU A 43 -7.22 5.10 4.87
CA GLU A 43 -7.30 6.01 3.71
C GLU A 43 -6.25 5.68 2.65
N PHE A 44 -6.52 6.14 1.42
CA PHE A 44 -5.59 6.07 0.30
C PHE A 44 -5.31 7.45 -0.29
N TYR A 45 -4.03 7.77 -0.45
CA TYR A 45 -3.56 9.01 -1.05
C TYR A 45 -2.77 8.73 -2.33
N GLY A 46 -3.18 9.32 -3.45
CA GLY A 46 -2.35 9.42 -4.64
C GLY A 46 -1.45 10.64 -4.54
N LEU A 47 -0.13 10.45 -4.59
CA LEU A 47 0.86 11.52 -4.53
C LEU A 47 1.66 11.58 -5.82
N ALA A 48 1.76 12.78 -6.40
CA ALA A 48 2.67 13.04 -7.52
C ALA A 48 4.04 13.44 -6.95
N ARG A 49 5.00 12.51 -6.92
CA ARG A 49 6.35 12.78 -6.41
C ARG A 49 7.29 13.08 -7.58
N ARG A 50 7.46 14.37 -7.91
CA ARG A 50 8.45 14.91 -8.87
C ARG A 50 8.72 14.03 -10.11
N ASP A 51 7.67 13.48 -10.73
CA ASP A 51 7.65 12.63 -11.96
C ASP A 51 7.32 11.14 -11.78
N GLN A 52 7.22 10.63 -10.55
CA GLN A 52 6.69 9.29 -10.29
C GLN A 52 5.45 9.35 -9.39
N PRO A 53 4.26 8.98 -9.91
CA PRO A 53 3.10 8.84 -9.05
C PRO A 53 3.33 7.66 -8.10
N VAL A 54 3.00 7.86 -6.82
CA VAL A 54 3.03 6.85 -5.77
C VAL A 54 1.68 6.82 -5.06
N GLY A 55 1.20 5.62 -4.74
CA GLY A 55 0.04 5.44 -3.88
C GLY A 55 0.50 5.23 -2.44
N ILE A 56 -0.19 5.82 -1.47
CA ILE A 56 0.10 5.64 -0.05
C ILE A 56 -1.17 5.23 0.68
N TYR A 57 -1.12 4.12 1.40
CA TYR A 57 -2.15 3.74 2.36
C TYR A 57 -1.79 4.24 3.76
N LEU A 58 -2.76 4.87 4.42
CA LEU A 58 -2.72 5.16 5.84
C LEU A 58 -3.34 4.00 6.61
N LEU A 59 -2.60 3.47 7.57
CA LEU A 59 -3.04 2.44 8.49
C LEU A 59 -3.03 2.98 9.92
N SER A 60 -4.12 2.77 10.64
CA SER A 60 -4.32 3.24 12.00
C SER A 60 -4.51 2.10 12.98
N PHE A 61 -3.84 2.20 14.13
CA PHE A 61 -3.89 1.18 15.18
C PHE A 61 -5.11 1.41 16.09
N GLY A 62 -5.76 0.32 16.51
CA GLY A 62 -6.86 0.37 17.48
C GLY A 62 -8.19 0.91 16.93
N LYS A 63 -8.26 1.20 15.62
CA LYS A 63 -9.51 1.47 14.92
C LYS A 63 -10.27 0.17 14.70
N ARG A 64 -11.59 0.23 14.81
CA ARG A 64 -12.50 -0.89 14.52
C ARG A 64 -13.26 -0.60 13.23
N VAL A 65 -13.67 -1.66 12.53
CA VAL A 65 -14.50 -1.54 11.32
C VAL A 65 -15.76 -0.71 11.59
N ALA A 66 -16.36 -0.84 12.78
CA ALA A 66 -17.53 -0.07 13.20
C ALA A 66 -17.31 1.45 13.27
N ASP A 67 -16.05 1.92 13.32
CA ASP A 67 -15.74 3.34 13.33
C ASP A 67 -15.84 3.98 11.93
N PHE A 68 -16.12 3.18 10.88
CA PHE A 68 -16.22 3.59 9.47
C PHE A 68 -17.63 3.45 8.87
N VAL A 69 -18.63 2.99 9.65
CA VAL A 69 -20.00 2.69 9.20
C VAL A 69 -21.00 3.70 9.75
#